data_AF-A0A7V0NU64-F1
#
_entry.id   AF-A0A7V0NU64-F1
#
_cell.length_a   1.000
_cell.length_b   1.000
_cell.length_c   1.000
_cell.angle_alpha   90.00
_cell.angle_beta   90.00
_cell.angle_gamma   90.00
#
_symmetry.space_group_name_H-M   'P 1'
#
loop_
_entity.id
_entity.type
_entity.pdbx_description
1 polymer ?
#
loop_
_entity_poly.entity_id
_entity_poly.type
_entity_poly.pdbx_seq_one_letter_code
_entity_poly.pdbx_strand_id
1 'polypeptide(L)' 'MQVAVIGAGYVGLATAVGLSSLGHDVAVGERSAERVEMLRSGRSPIFEPELLAMLRVGSEAGRLSFHTSNVDAAA' A
#
# COMPACT_ATOMS: atom_id res chain seq x y z
N MET A 1 13.24 1.91 -7.16
CA MET A 1 13.86 1.93 -5.80
C MET A 1 12.89 1.27 -4.83
N GLN A 2 13.40 0.60 -3.80
CA GLN A 2 12.58 0.02 -2.73
C GLN A 2 12.24 1.09 -1.68
N VAL A 3 10.97 1.20 -1.30
CA VAL A 3 10.48 2.18 -0.34
C VAL A 3 9.54 1.53 0.66
N ALA A 4 9.81 1.71 1.95
CA ALA A 4 8.90 1.33 3.01
C ALA A 4 8.06 2.54 3.45
N VAL A 5 6.75 2.37 3.50
CA VAL A 5 5.81 3.38 4.02
C VAL A 5 5.11 2.82 5.26
N ILE A 6 5.27 3.47 6.40
CA ILE A 6 4.73 2.99 7.68
C ILE A 6 3.42 3.70 8.01
N GLY A 7 2.33 2.93 8.02
CA GLY A 7 0.95 3.34 8.25
C GLY A 7 0.14 3.43 6.95
N ALA A 8 -1.03 2.78 6.90
CA ALA A 8 -1.96 2.83 5.76
C ALA A 8 -3.13 3.79 6.01
N GLY A 9 -2.86 4.94 6.66
CA GLY A 9 -3.78 6.07 6.73
C GLY A 9 -3.82 6.85 5.40
N TYR A 10 -4.55 7.97 5.36
CA TYR A 10 -4.67 8.79 4.14
C TYR A 10 -3.31 9.17 3.55
N VAL A 11 -2.45 9.78 4.36
CA VAL A 11 -1.12 10.20 3.91
C VAL A 11 -0.29 9.01 3.43
N GLY A 12 -0.12 7.99 4.29
CA GLY A 12 0.73 6.86 3.96
C GLY A 12 0.24 6.05 2.76
N LEU A 13 -1.06 5.76 2.67
CA LEU A 13 -1.62 5.00 1.56
C LEU A 13 -1.55 5.78 0.24
N ALA A 14 -1.91 7.07 0.24
CA ALA A 14 -1.81 7.90 -0.96
C ALA A 14 -0.37 8.04 -1.44
N THR A 15 0.57 8.26 -0.52
CA THR A 15 2.01 8.29 -0.84
C THR A 15 2.49 6.95 -1.41
N ALA A 16 2.11 5.83 -0.81
CA ALA A 16 2.53 4.51 -1.26
C ALA A 16 2.01 4.18 -2.67
N VAL A 17 0.72 4.45 -2.92
CA VAL A 17 0.10 4.26 -4.24
C VAL A 17 0.78 5.15 -5.28
N GLY A 18 0.97 6.44 -4.96
CA GLY A 18 1.67 7.41 -5.82
C GLY A 18 3.08 6.96 -6.19
N LEU A 19 3.88 6.56 -5.21
CA LEU A 19 5.23 6.04 -5.45
C LEU A 19 5.23 4.76 -6.30
N SER A 20 4.30 3.82 -6.06
CA SER A 20 4.23 2.61 -6.88
C SER A 20 3.85 2.91 -8.35
N SER A 21 3.05 3.96 -8.56
CA SER A 21 2.65 4.43 -9.89
C SER A 21 3.79 5.09 -10.66
N LEU A 22 4.75 5.69 -9.95
CA LEU A 22 6.00 6.23 -10.49
C LEU A 22 7.05 5.14 -10.73
N GLY A 23 6.74 3.86 -10.46
CA GLY A 23 7.62 2.72 -10.74
C GLY A 23 8.52 2.30 -9.58
N HIS A 24 8.26 2.76 -8.35
CA HIS A 24 8.96 2.27 -7.16
C HIS A 24 8.34 0.96 -6.65
N ASP A 25 9.16 0.12 -6.00
CA ASP A 25 8.68 -1.06 -5.28
C ASP A 25 8.38 -0.63 -3.84
N VAL A 26 7.11 -0.66 -3.46
CA VAL A 26 6.62 -0.09 -2.22
C VAL A 26 6.05 -1.17 -1.31
N ALA A 27 6.52 -1.20 -0.07
CA ALA A 27 5.99 -2.03 0.98
C ALA A 27 5.35 -1.15 2.07
N VAL A 28 4.09 -1.44 2.40
CA VAL A 28 3.31 -0.69 3.38
C VAL A 28 3.18 -1.50 4.65
N GLY A 29 3.65 -0.95 5.77
CA GLY A 29 3.43 -1.51 7.10
C GLY A 29 2.12 -0.99 7.69
N GLU A 30 1.23 -1.86 8.15
CA GLU A 30 -0.03 -1.49 8.80
C GLU A 30 -0.32 -2.45 9.96
N ARG A 31 -0.55 -1.91 11.16
CA ARG A 31 -0.70 -2.73 12.38
C ARG A 31 -1.99 -3.56 12.37
N SER A 32 -3.05 -3.07 11.75
CA SER A 32 -4.32 -3.79 11.70
C SER A 32 -4.30 -4.88 10.63
N ALA A 33 -4.31 -6.15 11.05
CA ALA A 33 -4.40 -7.30 10.16
C ALA A 33 -5.66 -7.27 9.28
N GLU A 34 -6.78 -6.80 9.82
CA GLU A 34 -8.03 -6.62 9.07
C GLU A 34 -7.85 -5.62 7.92
N ARG A 35 -7.18 -4.48 8.18
CA ARG A 35 -6.91 -3.47 7.14
C ARG A 35 -5.92 -3.99 6.11
N VAL A 36 -4.89 -4.74 6.52
CA VAL A 36 -3.94 -5.36 5.59
C VAL A 36 -4.66 -6.33 4.66
N GLU A 37 -5.54 -7.19 5.18
CA GLU A 37 -6.32 -8.12 4.34
C GLU A 37 -7.25 -7.37 3.38
N MET A 38 -7.90 -6.31 3.85
CA MET A 38 -8.69 -5.42 2.99
C MET A 38 -7.86 -4.85 1.84
N LEU A 39 -6.66 -4.32 2.13
CA LEU A 39 -5.76 -3.73 1.13
C LEU A 39 -5.25 -4.77 0.13
N ARG A 40 -4.86 -5.96 0.60
CA ARG A 40 -4.48 -7.10 -0.25
C ARG A 40 -5.63 -7.57 -1.15
N SER A 41 -6.87 -7.44 -0.70
CA SER A 41 -8.06 -7.71 -1.52
C SER A 41 -8.41 -6.60 -2.54
N GLY A 42 -7.55 -5.59 -2.71
CA GLY A 42 -7.80 -4.47 -3.62
C GLY A 42 -8.94 -3.55 -3.17
N ARG A 43 -9.16 -3.46 -1.85
CA ARG A 43 -10.11 -2.56 -1.19
C ARG A 43 -9.36 -1.57 -0.30
N SER A 44 -9.95 -0.41 -0.05
CA SER A 44 -9.35 0.61 0.81
C SER A 44 -10.38 1.12 1.82
N PRO A 45 -9.99 1.37 3.08
CA PRO A 45 -10.86 2.05 4.05
C PRO A 45 -11.04 3.53 3.73
N ILE A 46 -10.32 4.05 2.73
CA ILE A 46 -10.32 5.45 2.30
C ILE A 46 -11.09 5.54 1.00
N PHE A 47 -12.16 6.34 1.00
CA PHE A 47 -12.97 6.55 -0.18
C PHE A 47 -12.36 7.63 -1.07
N GLU A 48 -11.57 7.20 -2.04
CA GLU A 48 -11.01 8.06 -3.08
C GLU A 48 -10.97 7.26 -4.40
N PRO A 49 -11.85 7.59 -5.37
CA PRO A 49 -12.08 6.74 -6.54
C PRO A 49 -10.81 6.41 -7.35
N GLU A 50 -9.96 7.41 -7.60
CA GLU A 50 -8.74 7.25 -8.40
C GLU A 50 -7.68 6.45 -7.66
N LEU A 51 -7.58 6.63 -6.34
CA LEU A 51 -6.64 5.91 -5.49
C LEU A 51 -6.91 4.40 -5.49
N LEU A 52 -8.19 3.99 -5.46
CA LEU A 52 -8.54 2.57 -5.46
C LEU A 52 -8.12 1.87 -6.77
N ALA A 53 -8.32 2.55 -7.91
CA ALA A 53 -7.89 2.02 -9.20
C ALA A 53 -6.36 1.88 -9.27
N MET A 54 -5.62 2.92 -8.84
CA MET A 54 -4.16 2.90 -8.82
C MET A 54 -3.58 1.89 -7.82
N LEU A 55 -4.22 1.70 -6.67
CA LEU A 55 -3.85 0.68 -5.68
C LEU A 55 -3.90 -0.72 -6.29
N ARG A 56 -4.98 -1.04 -7.02
CA ARG A 56 -5.13 -2.34 -7.70
C ARG A 56 -4.04 -2.53 -8.76
N VAL A 57 -3.83 -1.52 -9.60
CA VAL A 57 -2.77 -1.55 -10.63
C VAL A 57 -1.39 -1.77 -10.00
N GLY A 58 -1.07 -1.06 -8.92
CA GLY A 58 0.21 -1.23 -8.22
C GLY A 58 0.37 -2.62 -7.59
N SER A 59 -0.70 -3.15 -7.01
CA SER A 59 -0.72 -4.48 -6.38
C SER A 59 -0.60 -5.60 -7.41
N GLU A 60 -1.37 -5.55 -8.50
CA GLU A 60 -1.32 -6.50 -9.62
C GLU A 60 0.03 -6.50 -10.32
N ALA A 61 0.67 -5.32 -10.42
CA ALA A 61 2.00 -5.19 -10.98
C ALA A 61 3.13 -5.65 -10.03
N GLY A 62 2.80 -6.09 -8.81
CA GLY A 62 3.77 -6.52 -7.80
C GLY A 62 4.62 -5.40 -7.19
N ARG A 63 4.28 -4.12 -7.48
CA ARG A 63 5.00 -2.94 -7.00
C ARG A 63 4.45 -2.36 -5.71
N LEU A 64 3.31 -2.85 -5.23
CA LEU A 64 2.69 -2.43 -3.97
C LEU A 64 2.35 -3.65 -3.13
N SER A 65 2.92 -3.74 -1.93
CA SER A 65 2.68 -4.83 -0.98
C SER A 65 2.30 -4.30 0.39
N PHE A 66 1.55 -5.09 1.15
CA PHE A 66 1.04 -4.72 2.47
C PHE A 66 1.44 -5.76 3.51
N HIS A 67 1.88 -5.33 4.68
CA HIS A 67 2.41 -6.18 5.75
C HIS A 67 1.88 -5.75 7.12
N THR A 68 1.72 -6.72 8.03
CA THR A 68 1.28 -6.47 9.42
C THR A 68 2.40 -6.02 10.36
N SER A 69 3.64 -6.05 9.87
CA SER A 69 4.86 -5.75 10.62
C SER A 69 5.63 -4.64 9.89
N ASN A 70 6.05 -3.62 10.64
CA ASN A 70 6.88 -2.56 10.09
C ASN A 70 8.29 -3.06 9.75
N VAL A 71 8.76 -4.10 10.44
CA VAL A 71 10.06 -4.72 10.16
C VAL A 71 9.99 -5.45 8.82
N ASP A 72 8.92 -6.22 8.59
CA ASP A 72 8.74 -6.98 7.34
C ASP A 72 8.55 -6.03 6.15
N ALA A 73 7.88 -4.89 6.36
CA ALA A 73 7.72 -3.86 5.33
C ALA A 73 9.02 -3.10 5.00
N ALA A 74 9.99 -3.06 5.94
CA ALA A 74 11.25 -2.34 5.77
C ALA A 74 12.45 -3.24 5.47
N ALA A 75 12.22 -4.55 5.34
CA ALA A 75 13.22 -5.55 4.96
C ALA A 75 13.50 -5.53 3.46
#